data_AF-A0A8B3LRZ3-F1
#
_entry.id   AF-A0A8B3LRZ3-F1
#
_cell.length_a   1.000
_cell.length_b   1.000
_cell.length_c   1.000
_cell.angle_alpha   90.00
_cell.angle_beta   90.00
_cell.angle_gamma   90.00
#
_symmetry.space_group_name_H-M   'P 1'
#
loop_
_entity.id
_entity.type
_entity.pdbx_description
1 polymer ?
#
loop_
_entity_poly.entity_id
_entity_poly.type
_entity_poly.pdbx_seq_one_letter_code
_entity_poly.pdbx_strand_id
1 'polypeptide(L)'
;MSKLDPALFLTTAEDRIRIKARTEQLIKLAGGPGVFQHVAGVPTDMLSKYGSRSEPNFINAAVIVALDRQLGAPMMLEELANMLGYTLVPLEPEPPAAVGVDDLADVHKETSEAVTSLAAVVAGRSDIAAAKRAAVREIDEGISSLYRARRKVAA
;
A
#
# COMPACT_ATOMS: atom_id res chain seq x y z
N MET A 1 -3.24 -29.37 11.49
CA MET A 1 -3.13 -28.80 10.14
C MET A 1 -2.42 -29.82 9.27
N SER A 2 -3.04 -30.26 8.18
CA SER A 2 -2.44 -31.20 7.23
C SER A 2 -1.10 -30.63 6.74
N LYS A 3 -0.01 -31.37 6.90
CA LYS A 3 1.31 -31.01 6.37
C LYS A 3 1.27 -31.21 4.86
N LEU A 4 0.68 -30.25 4.15
CA LEU A 4 0.76 -30.20 2.70
C LEU A 4 2.23 -30.13 2.30
N ASP A 5 2.63 -30.99 1.36
CA ASP A 5 3.99 -31.04 0.85
C ASP A 5 4.35 -29.68 0.20
N PRO A 6 5.41 -29.00 0.67
CA PRO A 6 5.86 -27.75 0.07
C PRO A 6 6.14 -27.81 -1.43
N ALA A 7 6.43 -29.00 -1.98
CA ALA A 7 6.61 -29.21 -3.41
C ALA A 7 5.32 -29.04 -4.22
N LEU A 8 4.14 -29.09 -3.57
CA LEU A 8 2.85 -28.87 -4.22
C LEU A 8 2.51 -27.38 -4.39
N PHE A 9 3.29 -26.47 -3.81
CA PHE A 9 3.06 -25.04 -3.96
C PHE A 9 3.60 -24.54 -5.30
N LEU A 10 2.71 -23.97 -6.11
CA LEU A 10 3.08 -23.36 -7.39
C LEU A 10 3.73 -21.98 -7.24
N THR A 11 3.59 -21.34 -6.07
CA THR A 11 4.35 -20.13 -5.73
C THR A 11 5.78 -20.50 -5.32
N THR A 12 6.77 -19.80 -5.85
CA THR A 12 8.17 -19.95 -5.43
C THR A 12 8.41 -19.34 -4.03
N ALA A 13 9.58 -19.60 -3.45
CA ALA A 13 9.96 -18.95 -2.19
C ALA A 13 10.10 -17.43 -2.36
N GLU A 14 10.57 -16.98 -3.52
CA GLU A 14 10.70 -15.57 -3.86
C GLU A 14 9.32 -14.90 -3.98
N ASP A 15 8.36 -15.55 -4.65
CA ASP A 15 6.97 -15.08 -4.73
C ASP A 15 6.37 -14.85 -3.35
N ARG A 16 6.56 -15.80 -2.44
CA ARG A 16 6.05 -15.71 -1.08
C ARG A 16 6.67 -14.53 -0.31
N ILE A 17 7.98 -14.32 -0.44
CA ILE A 17 8.67 -13.18 0.19
C ILE A 17 8.15 -11.87 -0.39
N ARG A 18 7.99 -11.80 -1.72
CA ARG A 18 7.49 -10.63 -2.44
C ARG A 18 6.07 -10.26 -2.00
N ILE A 19 5.16 -11.23 -1.96
CA ILE A 19 3.77 -11.03 -1.49
C ILE A 19 3.73 -10.53 -0.04
N LYS A 20 4.51 -11.13 0.86
CA LYS A 20 4.60 -10.71 2.27
C LYS A 20 5.11 -9.28 2.40
N ALA A 21 6.21 -8.96 1.72
CA ALA A 21 6.80 -7.63 1.74
C ALA A 21 5.83 -6.58 1.19
N ARG A 22 5.15 -6.88 0.07
CA ARG A 22 4.17 -5.97 -0.52
C ARG A 22 2.96 -5.76 0.39
N THR A 23 2.48 -6.82 1.01
CA THR A 23 1.40 -6.77 2.00
C THR A 23 1.75 -5.85 3.17
N GLU A 24 2.95 -5.99 3.74
CA GLU A 24 3.41 -5.14 4.84
C GLU A 24 3.46 -3.67 4.43
N GLN A 25 4.03 -3.36 3.25
CA GLN A 25 4.11 -2.00 2.73
C GLN A 25 2.74 -1.36 2.53
N LEU A 26 1.82 -2.08 1.90
CA LEU A 26 0.51 -1.54 1.56
C LEU A 26 -0.39 -1.40 2.79
N ILE A 27 -0.30 -2.30 3.77
CA ILE A 27 -1.02 -2.14 5.05
C ILE A 27 -0.52 -0.89 5.79
N LYS A 28 0.80 -0.58 5.75
CA LYS A 28 1.33 0.67 6.31
C LYS A 28 0.76 1.89 5.57
N LEU A 29 0.82 1.87 4.24
CA LEU A 29 0.29 2.93 3.38
C LEU A 29 -1.22 3.17 3.62
N ALA A 30 -1.98 2.13 3.96
CA ALA A 30 -3.39 2.22 4.31
C ALA A 30 -3.66 2.79 5.73
N GLY A 31 -2.68 3.44 6.36
CA GLY A 31 -2.77 3.97 7.73
C GLY A 31 -2.36 2.97 8.82
N GLY A 32 -1.80 1.84 8.44
CA GLY A 32 -1.35 0.78 9.35
C GLY A 32 -2.47 -0.17 9.83
N PRO A 33 -2.10 -1.26 10.51
CA PRO A 33 -3.05 -2.30 10.94
C PRO A 33 -4.21 -1.78 11.81
N GLY A 34 -3.94 -0.80 12.68
CA GLY A 34 -4.93 -0.24 13.60
C GLY A 34 -6.02 0.59 12.91
N VAL A 35 -5.71 1.22 11.78
CA VAL A 35 -6.71 1.96 10.98
C VAL A 35 -7.39 1.01 10.00
N PHE A 36 -6.60 0.21 9.28
CA PHE A 36 -7.10 -0.64 8.22
C PHE A 36 -8.05 -1.75 8.70
N GLN A 37 -7.93 -2.23 9.95
CA GLN A 37 -8.82 -3.27 10.50
C GLN A 37 -10.32 -2.94 10.37
N HIS A 38 -10.70 -1.66 10.42
CA HIS A 38 -12.11 -1.24 10.41
C HIS A 38 -12.78 -1.44 9.05
N VAL A 39 -11.99 -1.53 7.97
CA VAL A 39 -12.45 -1.77 6.61
C VAL A 39 -12.02 -3.15 6.08
N ALA A 40 -10.97 -3.73 6.65
CA ALA A 40 -10.42 -5.02 6.22
C ALA A 40 -11.27 -6.23 6.63
N GLY A 41 -12.13 -6.10 7.64
CA GLY A 41 -12.95 -7.21 8.15
C GLY A 41 -12.14 -8.29 8.89
N VAL A 42 -10.91 -7.97 9.31
CA VAL A 42 -10.04 -8.85 10.10
C VAL A 42 -9.37 -8.06 11.23
N PRO A 43 -9.04 -8.70 12.36
CA PRO A 43 -8.43 -8.00 13.50
C PRO A 43 -6.99 -7.55 13.21
N THR A 44 -6.54 -6.53 13.96
CA THR A 44 -5.19 -5.92 13.87
C THR A 44 -4.05 -6.94 13.93
N ASP A 45 -4.17 -7.97 14.78
CA ASP A 45 -3.13 -8.98 14.96
C ASP A 45 -2.95 -9.83 13.69
N MET A 46 -4.05 -10.17 13.00
CA MET A 46 -4.02 -10.89 11.73
C MET A 46 -3.41 -10.07 10.61
N LEU A 47 -3.73 -8.78 10.53
CA LEU A 47 -3.10 -7.87 9.56
C LEU A 47 -1.59 -7.81 9.72
N SER A 48 -1.10 -7.79 10.96
CA SER A 48 0.33 -7.79 11.26
C SER A 48 1.00 -9.11 10.84
N LYS A 49 0.32 -10.25 11.05
CA LYS A 49 0.82 -11.57 10.62
C LYS A 49 0.89 -11.73 9.11
N TYR A 50 0.01 -11.06 8.36
CA TYR A 50 0.03 -11.14 6.90
C TYR A 50 1.28 -10.55 6.26
N GLY A 51 1.91 -9.53 6.85
CA GLY A 51 3.20 -9.01 6.39
C GLY A 51 4.42 -9.80 6.90
N SER A 52 4.27 -10.58 7.97
CA SER A 52 5.40 -11.25 8.63
C SER A 52 5.93 -12.43 7.81
N ARG A 53 7.26 -12.50 7.65
CA ARG A 53 7.97 -13.63 7.01
C ARG A 53 8.02 -14.89 7.87
N SER A 54 7.84 -14.77 9.18
CA SER A 54 7.82 -15.90 10.11
C SER A 54 6.47 -16.60 10.16
N GLU A 55 5.42 -15.96 9.64
CA GLU A 55 4.05 -16.45 9.70
C GLU A 55 3.66 -17.16 8.41
N PRO A 56 3.01 -18.33 8.47
CA PRO A 56 2.61 -19.06 7.28
C PRO A 56 1.42 -18.41 6.54
N ASN A 57 0.68 -17.52 7.20
CA ASN A 57 -0.58 -16.98 6.67
C ASN A 57 -0.35 -15.83 5.68
N PHE A 58 -0.93 -15.92 4.50
CA PHE A 58 -0.96 -14.83 3.52
C PHE A 58 -2.23 -14.02 3.67
N ILE A 59 -2.19 -12.76 3.22
CA ILE A 59 -3.37 -11.93 3.04
C ILE A 59 -4.37 -12.66 2.13
N ASN A 60 -5.65 -12.63 2.47
CA ASN A 60 -6.69 -13.27 1.68
C ASN A 60 -7.27 -12.31 0.62
N ALA A 61 -7.95 -12.86 -0.38
CA ALA A 61 -8.50 -12.09 -1.50
C ALA A 61 -9.48 -10.99 -1.07
N ALA A 62 -10.32 -11.22 -0.05
CA ALA A 62 -11.25 -10.20 0.44
C ALA A 62 -10.52 -9.01 1.06
N VAL A 63 -9.45 -9.27 1.82
CA VAL A 63 -8.61 -8.22 2.43
C VAL A 63 -7.79 -7.49 1.36
N ILE A 64 -7.33 -8.17 0.31
CA ILE A 64 -6.68 -7.52 -0.85
C ILE A 64 -7.64 -6.50 -1.50
N VAL A 65 -8.88 -6.89 -1.76
CA VAL A 65 -9.88 -5.99 -2.35
C VAL A 65 -10.17 -4.80 -1.44
N ALA A 66 -10.30 -5.03 -0.13
CA ALA A 66 -10.48 -3.94 0.83
C ALA A 66 -9.27 -2.99 0.88
N LEU A 67 -8.05 -3.53 0.79
CA LEU A 67 -6.80 -2.78 0.80
C LEU A 67 -6.70 -1.86 -0.42
N ASP A 68 -6.89 -2.42 -1.60
CA ASP A 68 -6.82 -1.66 -2.85
C ASP A 68 -7.92 -0.59 -2.94
N ARG A 69 -9.11 -0.87 -2.39
CA ARG A 69 -10.18 0.14 -2.26
C ARG A 69 -9.84 1.25 -1.28
N GLN A 70 -9.28 0.91 -0.11
CA GLN A 70 -8.84 1.88 0.89
C GLN A 70 -7.77 2.82 0.32
N LEU A 71 -6.88 2.29 -0.52
CA LEU A 71 -5.81 3.05 -1.19
C LEU A 71 -6.30 3.79 -2.45
N GLY A 72 -7.52 3.53 -2.92
CA GLY A 72 -8.05 4.10 -4.17
C GLY A 72 -7.32 3.62 -5.44
N ALA A 73 -6.59 2.50 -5.35
CA ALA A 73 -5.74 1.98 -6.40
C ALA A 73 -5.51 0.46 -6.26
N PRO A 74 -5.50 -0.30 -7.38
CA PRO A 74 -5.32 -1.76 -7.36
C PRO A 74 -3.84 -2.16 -7.15
N MET A 75 -3.20 -1.67 -6.10
CA MET A 75 -1.75 -1.78 -5.92
C MET A 75 -1.29 -3.21 -5.60
N MET A 76 -2.07 -3.96 -4.83
CA MET A 76 -1.77 -5.36 -4.54
C MET A 76 -2.22 -6.26 -5.69
N LEU A 77 -3.39 -6.00 -6.26
CA LEU A 77 -3.89 -6.76 -7.40
C LEU A 77 -2.99 -6.64 -8.63
N GLU A 78 -2.47 -5.43 -8.93
CA GLU A 78 -1.51 -5.19 -10.01
C GLU A 78 -0.19 -5.96 -9.77
N GLU A 79 0.30 -5.99 -8.53
CA GLU A 79 1.50 -6.79 -8.18
C GLU A 79 1.28 -8.28 -8.48
N LEU A 80 0.13 -8.83 -8.08
CA LEU A 80 -0.20 -10.24 -8.33
C LEU A 80 -0.35 -10.53 -9.84
N ALA A 81 -0.97 -9.63 -10.60
CA ALA A 81 -1.07 -9.75 -12.06
C ALA A 81 0.33 -9.77 -12.71
N ASN A 82 1.21 -8.85 -12.30
CA ASN A 82 2.58 -8.75 -12.81
C ASN A 82 3.40 -10.01 -12.51
N MET A 83 3.23 -10.63 -11.34
CA MET A 83 3.89 -11.90 -10.99
C MET A 83 3.50 -13.04 -11.94
N LEU A 84 2.31 -12.97 -12.52
CA LEU A 84 1.78 -13.95 -13.47
C LEU A 84 2.03 -13.56 -14.94
N GLY A 85 2.71 -12.43 -15.19
CA GLY A 85 2.96 -11.92 -16.54
C GLY A 85 1.76 -11.26 -17.22
N TYR A 86 0.75 -10.85 -16.44
CA TYR A 86 -0.42 -10.11 -16.93
C TYR A 86 -0.33 -8.63 -16.58
N THR A 87 -0.90 -7.79 -17.44
CA THR A 87 -1.16 -6.38 -17.14
C THR A 87 -2.60 -6.22 -16.67
N LEU A 88 -2.80 -5.48 -15.58
CA LEU A 88 -4.13 -5.13 -15.09
C LEU A 88 -4.67 -3.93 -15.87
N VAL A 89 -5.85 -4.09 -16.46
CA VAL A 89 -6.57 -3.01 -17.15
C VAL A 89 -7.95 -2.80 -16.52
N PRO A 90 -8.43 -1.53 -16.39
CA PRO A 90 -9.79 -1.26 -15.94
C PRO A 90 -10.83 -1.88 -16.89
N LEU A 91 -11.92 -2.41 -16.33
CA LEU A 91 -13.04 -2.93 -17.14
C LEU A 91 -13.75 -1.81 -17.89
N GLU A 92 -13.94 -0.68 -17.21
CA GLU A 92 -14.41 0.57 -17.79
C GLU A 92 -13.25 1.55 -17.64
N PRO A 93 -12.47 1.82 -18.70
CA PRO A 93 -11.47 2.86 -18.62
C PRO A 93 -12.21 4.17 -18.34
N GLU A 94 -11.94 4.78 -17.18
CA GLU A 94 -12.27 6.19 -17.02
C GLU A 94 -11.65 6.91 -18.22
N PRO A 95 -12.41 7.79 -18.91
CA PRO A 95 -11.83 8.57 -20.00
C PRO A 95 -10.54 9.19 -19.48
N PRO A 96 -9.42 9.13 -20.23
CA PRO A 96 -8.12 9.57 -19.75
C PRO A 96 -8.27 10.99 -19.24
N ALA A 97 -8.32 11.14 -17.92
CA ALA A 97 -8.39 12.43 -17.28
C ALA A 97 -6.99 13.00 -17.48
N ALA A 98 -6.84 13.88 -18.48
CA ALA A 98 -5.61 14.60 -18.71
C ALA A 98 -5.11 15.17 -17.37
N VAL A 99 -3.82 15.04 -17.11
CA VAL A 99 -3.21 15.63 -15.92
C VAL A 99 -3.55 17.11 -15.90
N GLY A 100 -4.31 17.51 -14.88
CA GLY A 100 -4.84 18.86 -14.74
C GLY A 100 -4.01 19.70 -13.78
N VAL A 101 -4.35 21.00 -13.72
CA VAL A 101 -3.80 21.92 -12.73
C VAL A 101 -4.10 21.45 -11.30
N ASP A 102 -5.25 20.80 -11.09
CA ASP A 102 -5.62 20.26 -9.79
C ASP A 102 -4.72 19.10 -9.36
N ASP A 103 -4.29 18.24 -10.29
CA ASP A 103 -3.32 17.17 -10.00
C ASP A 103 -1.95 17.75 -9.62
N LEU A 104 -1.52 18.81 -10.31
CA LEU A 104 -0.29 19.53 -9.97
C LEU A 104 -0.37 20.15 -8.57
N ALA A 105 -1.51 20.77 -8.24
CA ALA A 105 -1.73 21.38 -6.94
C ALA A 105 -1.76 20.35 -5.81
N ASP A 106 -2.44 19.21 -6.00
CA ASP A 106 -2.47 18.08 -5.06
C ASP A 106 -1.05 17.55 -4.82
N VAL A 107 -0.33 17.21 -5.89
CA VAL A 107 1.05 16.70 -5.78
C VAL A 107 1.94 17.71 -5.05
N HIS A 108 1.86 18.99 -5.41
CA HIS A 108 2.67 20.02 -4.77
C HIS A 108 2.36 20.15 -3.27
N LYS A 109 1.07 20.17 -2.91
CA LYS A 109 0.63 20.29 -1.52
C LYS A 109 1.12 19.11 -0.69
N GLU A 110 0.75 17.89 -1.08
CA GLU A 110 1.01 16.69 -0.28
C GLU A 110 2.52 16.42 -0.16
N THR A 111 3.30 16.64 -1.23
CA THR A 111 4.76 16.50 -1.15
C THR A 111 5.42 17.58 -0.29
N SER A 112 4.88 18.81 -0.27
CA SER A 112 5.39 19.88 0.59
C SER A 112 5.07 19.64 2.07
N GLU A 113 3.89 19.09 2.37
CA GLU A 113 3.50 18.69 3.74
C GLU A 113 4.40 17.54 4.24
N ALA A 114 4.72 16.57 3.39
CA ALA A 114 5.69 15.51 3.68
C ALA A 114 7.10 16.06 3.98
N VAL A 115 7.61 16.97 3.15
CA VAL A 115 8.91 17.63 3.37
C VAL A 115 8.92 18.42 4.68
N THR A 116 7.85 19.16 4.96
CA THR A 116 7.73 19.96 6.19
C THR A 116 7.74 19.08 7.45
N SER A 117 7.00 17.97 7.42
CA SER A 117 6.97 17.03 8.55
C SER A 117 8.29 16.28 8.73
N LEU A 118 8.99 15.95 7.65
CA LEU A 118 10.35 15.41 7.72
C LEU A 118 11.33 16.41 8.35
N ALA A 119 11.26 17.68 7.97
CA ALA A 119 12.10 18.73 8.54
C ALA A 119 11.86 18.89 10.06
N ALA A 120 10.62 18.72 10.52
CA ALA A 120 10.29 18.75 11.94
C ALA A 120 10.92 17.57 12.72
N VAL A 121 11.03 16.39 12.11
CA VAL A 121 11.74 15.24 12.70
C VAL A 121 13.24 15.52 12.78
N VAL A 122 13.84 16.06 11.71
CA VAL A 122 15.27 16.40 11.65
C VAL A 122 15.64 17.47 12.67
N ALA A 123 14.77 18.45 12.89
CA ALA A 123 14.98 19.52 13.88
C ALA A 123 14.97 19.05 15.34
N GLY A 124 14.61 17.78 15.62
CA GLY A 124 14.73 17.19 16.96
C GLY A 124 13.80 17.82 18.01
N ARG A 125 12.57 18.19 17.62
CA ARG A 125 11.59 18.79 18.55
C ARG A 125 11.29 17.86 19.74
N SER A 126 10.86 18.46 20.85
CA SER A 126 10.65 17.81 22.16
C SER A 126 9.67 16.63 22.16
N ASP A 127 8.77 16.52 21.17
CA ASP A 127 7.95 15.33 20.93
C ASP A 127 8.31 14.66 19.60
N ILE A 128 9.44 13.95 19.61
CA ILE A 128 9.95 13.26 18.43
C ILE A 128 9.05 12.09 18.00
N ALA A 129 8.26 11.51 18.91
CA ALA A 129 7.37 10.41 18.61
C ALA A 129 6.14 10.88 17.83
N ALA A 130 5.53 12.00 18.24
CA ALA A 130 4.47 12.62 17.47
C ALA A 130 4.97 13.13 16.11
N ALA A 131 6.14 13.77 16.07
CA ALA A 131 6.75 14.23 14.82
C ALA A 131 6.97 13.08 13.82
N LYS A 132 7.47 11.93 14.28
CA LYS A 132 7.64 10.75 13.44
C LYS A 132 6.32 10.20 12.92
N ARG A 133 5.27 10.13 13.75
CA ARG A 133 3.94 9.69 13.31
C ARG A 133 3.34 10.61 12.26
N ALA A 134 3.44 11.93 12.48
CA ALA A 134 3.00 12.93 11.51
C ALA A 134 3.77 12.78 10.18
N ALA A 135 5.10 12.66 10.23
CA ALA A 135 5.91 12.47 9.04
C ALA A 135 5.55 11.22 8.24
N VAL A 136 5.30 10.08 8.91
CA VAL A 136 4.85 8.86 8.22
C VAL A 136 3.53 9.09 7.49
N ARG A 137 2.54 9.71 8.17
CA ARG A 137 1.24 10.01 7.56
C ARG A 137 1.37 10.89 6.31
N GLU A 138 2.10 12.01 6.41
CA GLU A 138 2.25 12.93 5.27
C GLU A 138 3.02 12.29 4.10
N ILE A 139 3.99 11.41 4.39
CA ILE A 139 4.70 10.65 3.35
C ILE A 139 3.74 9.70 2.62
N ASP A 140 2.89 9.00 3.36
CA ASP A 140 1.90 8.08 2.80
C ASP A 140 0.86 8.80 1.93
N GLU A 141 0.43 10.00 2.37
CA GLU A 141 -0.46 10.88 1.60
C GLU A 141 0.23 11.36 0.30
N GLY A 142 1.49 11.80 0.38
CA GLY A 142 2.30 12.19 -0.78
C GLY A 142 2.54 11.04 -1.79
N ILE A 143 2.81 9.83 -1.31
CA ILE A 143 2.93 8.63 -2.16
C ILE A 143 1.62 8.37 -2.90
N SER A 144 0.49 8.48 -2.20
CA SER A 144 -0.84 8.26 -2.77
C SER A 144 -1.16 9.30 -3.86
N SER A 145 -0.86 10.57 -3.61
CA SER A 145 -1.02 11.65 -4.60
C SER A 145 -0.16 11.42 -5.85
N LEU A 146 1.14 11.12 -5.68
CA LEU A 146 2.04 10.81 -6.78
C LEU A 146 1.59 9.59 -7.58
N TYR A 147 1.04 8.56 -6.92
CA TYR A 147 0.51 7.39 -7.60
C TYR A 147 -0.74 7.74 -8.45
N ARG A 148 -1.65 8.58 -7.93
CA ARG A 148 -2.80 9.08 -8.70
C ARG A 148 -2.36 9.85 -9.94
N ALA A 149 -1.41 10.78 -9.80
CA ALA A 149 -0.85 11.53 -10.92
C ALA A 149 -0.15 10.62 -11.94
N ARG A 150 0.66 9.66 -11.47
CA ARG A 150 1.35 8.68 -12.33
C ARG A 150 0.36 7.89 -13.19
N ARG A 151 -0.78 7.47 -12.65
CA ARG A 151 -1.80 6.74 -13.42
C ARG A 151 -2.33 7.57 -14.59
N LYS A 152 -2.60 8.85 -14.37
CA LYS A 152 -3.07 9.76 -15.43
C LYS A 152 -1.99 10.04 -16.49
N VAL A 153 -0.73 10.10 -16.09
CA VAL A 153 0.41 10.25 -17.03
C VAL A 153 0.65 9.00 -17.87
N ALA A 154 0.42 7.81 -17.30
CA ALA A 154 0.71 6.54 -17.94
C ALA A 154 -0.44 5.98 -18.81
N ALA A 155 -1.62 6.61 -18.77
CA ALA A 155 -2.79 6.32 -19.60
C ALA A 155 -2.68 6.99 -20.97
#